data_AF-A0A2N5U244-F1
#
_entry.id   AF-A0A2N5U244-F1
#
_cell.length_a   1.000
_cell.length_b   1.000
_cell.length_c   1.000
_cell.angle_alpha   90.00
_cell.angle_beta   90.00
_cell.angle_gamma   90.00
#
_symmetry.space_group_name_H-M   'P 1'
#
loop_
_entity.id
_entity.type
_entity.pdbx_description
1 polymer ?
#
loop_
_entity_poly.entity_id
_entity_poly.type
_entity_poly.pdbx_seq_one_letter_code
_entity_poly.pdbx_strand_id
1 'polypeptide(L)'
;MEEYVGFASNKEGAISTNPPVLEQILAEIPTIFMLRLRDKFDNSSEGIGQVLESIQQQTGITPSKFTSWLQPMDGDLATIQNFNALRDLQYPSSYPEHSLDTIIFQLGGAHTLWNIAQEILTEHLGDPSNKSNLGVWKYLESLGIPHKKVIQKKDFTLMLQQIEKVHKATLLHCTSDENPQQQVGH
;
A
#
# COMPACT_ATOMS: atom_id res chain seq x y z
N MET A 1 -11.12 3.25 43.92
CA MET A 1 -9.87 3.15 43.15
C MET A 1 -9.44 4.60 42.95
N GLU A 2 -8.49 5.07 43.76
CA GLU A 2 -8.08 6.49 43.76
C GLU A 2 -7.16 6.76 42.58
N GLU A 3 -7.54 7.72 41.74
CA GLU A 3 -6.83 8.14 40.54
C GLU A 3 -5.69 9.08 40.96
N TYR A 4 -4.51 8.52 41.25
CA TYR A 4 -3.29 9.29 41.50
C TYR A 4 -2.71 9.79 40.18
N VAL A 5 -3.27 10.86 39.62
CA VAL A 5 -2.62 11.63 38.55
C VAL A 5 -1.72 12.68 39.22
N GLY A 6 -0.44 12.37 39.34
CA GLY A 6 0.58 13.30 39.82
C GLY A 6 0.84 14.38 38.77
N PHE A 7 0.41 15.62 39.02
CA PHE A 7 0.80 16.76 38.20
C PHE A 7 2.19 17.24 38.61
N ALA A 8 3.13 17.32 37.66
CA ALA A 8 4.44 17.90 37.91
C ALA A 8 4.29 19.38 38.29
N SER A 9 4.78 19.74 39.48
CA SER A 9 4.74 21.13 40.00
C SER A 9 5.61 22.09 39.20
N ASN A 10 6.61 21.59 38.48
CA ASN A 10 7.46 22.37 37.60
C ASN A 10 7.19 21.98 36.13
N LYS A 11 6.78 22.97 35.33
CA LYS A 11 6.48 22.83 33.89
C LYS A 11 7.58 23.42 33.00
N GLU A 12 8.66 23.95 33.56
CA GLU A 12 9.80 24.43 32.78
C GLU A 12 10.44 23.26 32.01
N GLY A 13 10.48 23.37 30.68
CA GLY A 13 10.97 22.32 29.79
C GLY A 13 9.96 21.21 29.46
N ALA A 14 8.73 21.29 29.96
CA ALA A 14 7.69 20.32 29.61
C ALA A 14 7.26 20.49 28.14
N ILE A 15 7.15 19.36 27.41
CA ILE A 15 6.61 19.36 26.06
C ILE A 15 5.15 19.83 26.12
N SER A 16 4.79 20.77 25.25
CA SER A 16 3.41 21.25 25.13
C SER A 16 2.48 20.06 24.91
N THR A 17 1.51 19.88 25.82
CA THR A 17 0.44 18.89 25.67
C THR A 17 -0.66 19.36 24.71
N ASN A 18 -0.61 20.63 24.31
CA ASN A 18 -1.46 21.14 23.25
C ASN A 18 -0.81 20.78 21.92
N PRO A 19 -1.44 19.91 21.10
CA PRO A 19 -0.94 19.64 19.77
C PRO A 19 -0.94 20.95 18.97
N PRO A 20 0.04 21.16 18.08
CA PRO A 20 -0.02 22.26 17.13
C PRO A 20 -1.34 22.15 16.34
N VAL A 21 -1.92 23.30 16.00
CA VAL A 21 -3.14 23.35 15.18
C VAL A 21 -2.82 22.64 13.86
N LEU A 22 -3.45 21.49 13.64
CA LEU A 22 -3.35 20.78 12.38
C LEU A 22 -4.04 21.64 11.31
N GLU A 23 -3.34 21.93 10.22
CA GLU A 23 -3.95 22.53 9.05
C GLU A 23 -4.94 21.51 8.47
N GLN A 24 -6.23 21.74 8.72
CA GLN A 24 -7.27 20.82 8.26
C GLN A 24 -7.41 20.97 6.75
N ILE A 25 -7.22 19.86 6.04
CA ILE A 25 -7.56 19.78 4.62
C ILE A 25 -9.07 19.98 4.51
N LEU A 26 -9.49 21.00 3.76
CA LEU A 26 -10.90 21.24 3.49
C LEU A 26 -11.50 20.00 2.83
N ALA A 27 -12.70 19.59 3.27
CA ALA A 27 -13.45 18.48 2.68
C ALA A 27 -14.10 18.91 1.35
N GLU A 28 -13.31 19.51 0.46
CA GLU A 28 -13.72 19.87 -0.89
C GLU A 28 -13.39 18.72 -1.85
N ILE A 29 -14.29 18.48 -2.81
CA ILE A 29 -14.04 17.48 -3.85
C ILE A 29 -12.89 18.01 -4.71
N PRO A 30 -11.75 17.29 -4.79
CA PRO A 30 -10.62 17.77 -5.57
C PRO A 30 -10.99 17.80 -7.05
N THR A 31 -10.55 18.84 -7.75
CA THR A 31 -10.67 18.88 -9.21
C THR A 31 -9.56 18.02 -9.80
N ILE A 32 -9.93 16.89 -10.39
CA ILE A 32 -9.00 15.94 -10.99
C ILE A 32 -8.89 16.23 -12.49
N PHE A 33 -7.69 16.55 -12.96
CA PHE A 33 -7.39 16.70 -14.38
C PHE A 33 -6.60 15.49 -14.88
N MET A 34 -7.02 14.91 -16.02
CA MET A 34 -6.23 13.90 -16.71
C MET A 34 -5.27 14.57 -17.69
N LEU A 35 -3.99 14.30 -17.52
CA LEU A 35 -2.95 14.75 -18.44
C LEU A 35 -2.80 13.74 -19.58
N ARG A 36 -2.53 14.25 -20.78
CA ARG A 36 -2.29 13.39 -21.94
C ARG A 36 -0.87 12.86 -21.89
N LEU A 37 -0.73 11.55 -21.78
CA LEU A 37 0.51 10.85 -22.07
C LEU A 37 0.61 10.67 -23.58
N ARG A 38 1.73 11.09 -24.18
CA ARG A 38 2.02 10.98 -25.63
C ARG A 38 1.90 9.52 -26.11
N ASP A 39 1.52 9.33 -27.38
CA ASP A 39 1.21 8.02 -27.99
C ASP A 39 2.38 7.03 -28.07
N LYS A 40 3.63 7.48 -27.94
CA LYS A 40 4.82 6.63 -27.93
C LYS A 40 5.81 7.15 -26.90
N PHE A 41 6.03 6.35 -25.86
CA PHE A 41 7.19 6.47 -24.99
C PHE A 41 7.98 5.17 -25.04
N ASP A 42 9.29 5.31 -25.16
CA ASP A 42 10.20 4.21 -24.88
C ASP A 42 10.53 4.20 -23.37
N ASN A 43 11.08 3.09 -22.89
CA ASN A 43 11.48 2.94 -21.48
C ASN A 43 12.87 3.54 -21.22
N SER A 44 13.29 4.54 -22.02
CA SER A 44 14.60 5.17 -21.89
C SER A 44 14.56 6.37 -20.93
N SER A 45 15.74 6.79 -20.46
CA SER A 45 15.91 8.03 -19.70
C SER A 45 15.52 9.28 -20.52
N GLU A 46 15.68 9.23 -21.84
CA GLU A 46 15.25 10.30 -22.73
C GLU A 46 13.72 10.35 -22.85
N GLY A 47 13.09 9.17 -22.95
CA GLY A 47 11.64 9.01 -22.97
C GLY A 47 10.98 9.63 -21.74
N ILE A 48 11.45 9.30 -20.54
CA ILE A 48 10.89 9.89 -19.30
C ILE A 48 11.09 11.41 -19.25
N GLY A 49 12.23 11.94 -19.73
CA GLY A 49 12.45 13.38 -19.84
C GLY A 49 11.40 14.09 -20.70
N GLN A 50 11.06 13.49 -21.84
CA GLN A 50 10.00 13.98 -22.73
C GLN A 50 8.60 13.89 -22.10
N VAL A 51 8.31 12.89 -21.25
CA VAL A 51 7.04 12.81 -20.48
C VAL A 51 6.95 14.01 -19.55
N LEU A 52 7.99 14.24 -18.75
CA LEU A 52 8.03 15.30 -17.75
C LEU A 52 7.91 16.68 -18.39
N GLU A 53 8.60 16.90 -19.51
CA GLU A 53 8.47 18.14 -20.28
C GLU A 53 7.04 18.35 -20.80
N SER A 54 6.39 17.30 -21.31
CA SER A 54 5.01 17.38 -21.79
C SER A 54 4.01 17.68 -20.66
N ILE A 55 4.19 17.08 -19.48
CA ILE A 55 3.39 17.37 -18.29
C ILE A 55 3.59 18.84 -17.87
N GLN A 56 4.84 19.31 -17.83
CA GLN A 56 5.14 20.69 -17.49
C GLN A 56 4.48 21.68 -18.46
N GLN A 57 4.54 21.41 -19.77
CA GLN A 57 3.89 22.23 -20.79
C GLN A 57 2.36 22.23 -20.65
N GLN A 58 1.74 21.08 -20.37
CA GLN A 58 0.29 20.97 -20.18
C GLN A 58 -0.21 21.68 -18.92
N THR A 59 0.59 21.69 -17.86
CA THR A 59 0.23 22.33 -16.58
C THR A 59 0.56 23.83 -16.54
N GLY A 60 1.44 24.32 -17.42
CA GLY A 60 1.88 25.71 -17.44
C GLY A 60 2.72 26.12 -16.21
N ILE A 61 3.21 25.15 -15.45
CA ILE A 61 3.99 25.38 -14.23
C ILE A 61 5.45 25.66 -14.61
N THR A 62 6.12 26.54 -13.86
CA THR A 62 7.54 26.83 -14.08
C THR A 62 8.41 25.60 -13.77
N PRO A 63 9.58 25.42 -14.40
CA PRO A 63 10.45 24.26 -14.15
C PRO A 63 10.76 24.04 -12.66
N SER A 64 11.11 25.10 -11.94
CA SER A 64 11.40 25.05 -10.49
C SER A 64 10.20 24.62 -9.65
N LYS A 65 9.00 25.10 -9.99
CA LYS A 65 7.78 24.72 -9.28
C LYS A 65 7.32 23.30 -9.67
N PHE A 66 7.60 22.88 -10.89
CA PHE A 66 7.34 21.52 -11.34
C PHE A 66 8.22 20.50 -10.63
N THR A 67 9.54 20.74 -10.54
CA THR A 67 10.47 19.81 -9.86
C THR A 67 10.25 19.72 -8.37
N SER A 68 9.81 20.80 -7.72
CA SER A 68 9.46 20.77 -6.28
C SER A 68 8.14 20.03 -6.00
N TRP A 69 7.26 19.87 -6.98
CA TRP A 69 5.95 19.22 -6.83
C TRP A 69 5.87 17.82 -7.44
N LEU A 70 6.85 17.44 -8.27
CA LEU A 70 6.89 16.14 -8.91
C LEU A 70 7.12 15.05 -7.86
N GLN A 71 6.08 14.23 -7.61
CA GLN A 71 6.15 13.06 -6.76
C GLN A 71 5.86 11.80 -7.59
N PRO A 72 6.89 11.05 -8.00
CA PRO A 72 6.75 9.74 -8.61
C PRO A 72 6.16 8.77 -7.57
N MET A 73 5.02 8.17 -7.90
CA MET A 73 4.34 7.17 -7.08
C MET A 73 4.46 5.79 -7.73
N ASP A 74 4.35 4.72 -6.93
CA ASP A 74 4.25 3.33 -7.38
C ASP A 74 5.49 2.82 -8.13
N GLY A 75 6.68 3.18 -7.63
CA GLY A 75 7.93 2.59 -8.11
C GLY A 75 8.05 1.13 -7.67
N ASP A 76 8.56 0.26 -8.55
CA ASP A 76 8.97 -1.08 -8.12
C ASP A 76 10.17 -0.99 -7.15
N LEU A 77 10.43 -2.08 -6.42
CA LEU A 77 11.46 -2.11 -5.38
C LEU A 77 12.84 -1.73 -5.94
N ALA A 78 13.18 -2.19 -7.14
CA ALA A 78 14.48 -1.92 -7.75
C ALA A 78 14.64 -0.43 -8.10
N THR A 79 13.58 0.19 -8.64
CA THR A 79 13.53 1.62 -8.96
C THR A 79 13.73 2.47 -7.70
N ILE A 80 13.07 2.10 -6.61
CA ILE A 80 13.17 2.82 -5.33
C ILE A 80 14.55 2.67 -4.71
N GLN A 81 15.12 1.46 -4.75
CA GLN A 81 16.49 1.23 -4.27
C GLN A 81 17.51 2.04 -5.06
N ASN A 82 17.40 2.07 -6.39
CA ASN A 82 18.26 2.87 -7.25
C ASN A 82 18.12 4.37 -6.96
N PHE A 83 16.90 4.85 -6.76
CA PHE A 83 16.66 6.24 -6.43
C PHE A 83 17.26 6.63 -5.08
N ASN A 84 17.05 5.81 -4.04
CA ASN A 84 17.63 6.08 -2.73
C ASN A 84 19.17 6.06 -2.79
N ALA A 85 19.77 5.14 -3.54
CA ALA A 85 21.22 5.14 -3.75
C ALA A 85 21.71 6.42 -4.46
N LEU A 86 20.98 6.90 -5.46
CA LEU A 86 21.28 8.18 -6.13
C LEU A 86 21.13 9.38 -5.19
N ARG A 87 20.14 9.36 -4.29
CA ARG A 87 19.95 10.38 -3.26
C ARG A 87 21.13 10.37 -2.29
N ASP A 88 21.53 9.20 -1.81
CA ASP A 88 22.67 9.03 -0.89
C ASP A 88 23.98 9.52 -1.52
N LEU A 89 24.21 9.27 -2.82
CA LEU A 89 25.37 9.78 -3.55
C LEU A 89 25.37 11.30 -3.70
N GLN A 90 24.20 11.92 -3.76
CA GLN A 90 24.05 13.37 -3.87
C GLN A 90 23.97 14.06 -2.51
N TYR A 91 23.91 13.30 -1.40
CA TYR A 91 23.84 13.84 -0.05
C TYR A 91 25.23 13.96 0.60
N PRO A 92 25.59 15.11 1.21
CA PRO A 92 24.84 16.37 1.22
C PRO A 92 25.05 17.16 -0.08
N SER A 93 23.97 17.73 -0.63
CA SER A 93 24.07 18.65 -1.78
C SER A 93 24.03 20.10 -1.29
N SER A 94 24.90 20.94 -1.84
CA SER A 94 24.85 22.40 -1.63
C SER A 94 23.68 23.08 -2.35
N TYR A 95 23.05 22.38 -3.29
CA TYR A 95 21.95 22.88 -4.11
C TYR A 95 20.68 22.04 -3.87
N PRO A 96 19.57 22.63 -3.42
CA PRO A 96 18.32 21.92 -3.12
C PRO A 96 17.76 21.17 -4.33
N GLU A 97 17.87 21.72 -5.53
CA GLU A 97 17.47 21.08 -6.79
C GLU A 97 18.22 19.78 -7.11
N HIS A 98 19.37 19.53 -6.48
CA HIS A 98 20.15 18.30 -6.66
C HIS A 98 20.05 17.34 -5.48
N SER A 99 19.46 17.73 -4.35
CA SER A 99 19.41 16.84 -3.19
C SER A 99 18.38 15.71 -3.33
N LEU A 100 17.42 15.83 -4.26
CA LEU A 100 16.33 14.87 -4.48
C LEU A 100 15.47 14.59 -3.22
N ASP A 101 15.55 15.46 -2.21
CA ASP A 101 14.84 15.30 -0.93
C ASP A 101 13.34 15.58 -1.04
N THR A 102 12.92 16.35 -2.06
CA THR A 102 11.51 16.67 -2.31
C THR A 102 10.73 15.52 -2.93
N ILE A 103 11.44 14.51 -3.43
CA ILE A 103 10.86 13.38 -4.16
C ILE A 103 10.68 12.22 -3.18
N ILE A 104 9.42 11.84 -2.96
CA ILE A 104 9.04 10.68 -2.14
C ILE A 104 8.56 9.59 -3.09
N PHE A 105 9.18 8.42 -3.01
CA PHE A 105 8.65 7.23 -3.68
C PHE A 105 7.77 6.45 -2.71
N GLN A 106 6.52 6.24 -3.10
CA GLN A 106 5.69 5.24 -2.46
C GLN A 106 6.05 3.88 -3.05
N LEU A 107 6.44 2.93 -2.18
CA LEU A 107 6.64 1.54 -2.58
C LEU A 107 5.37 1.05 -3.25
N GLY A 108 5.52 0.41 -4.41
CA GLY A 108 4.36 -0.04 -5.15
C GLY A 108 3.51 -0.99 -4.31
N GLY A 109 2.38 -0.48 -3.81
CA GLY A 109 1.56 -1.15 -2.81
C GLY A 109 1.08 -2.52 -3.31
N ALA A 110 0.92 -2.66 -4.63
CA ALA A 110 0.57 -3.90 -5.28
C ALA A 110 1.60 -5.02 -5.06
N HIS A 111 2.90 -4.72 -5.13
CA HIS A 111 3.95 -5.73 -4.98
C HIS A 111 4.14 -6.14 -3.51
N THR A 112 4.08 -5.17 -2.58
CA THR A 112 4.09 -5.46 -1.14
C THR A 112 2.87 -6.29 -0.74
N LEU A 113 1.69 -5.89 -1.21
CA LEU A 113 0.45 -6.61 -0.95
C LEU A 113 0.51 -8.02 -1.55
N TRP A 114 1.11 -8.18 -2.74
CA TRP A 114 1.34 -9.49 -3.34
C TRP A 114 2.26 -10.37 -2.49
N ASN A 115 3.42 -9.86 -2.05
CA ASN A 115 4.35 -10.64 -1.22
C ASN A 115 3.70 -11.08 0.10
N ILE A 116 2.96 -10.17 0.76
CA ILE A 116 2.22 -10.48 1.98
C ILE A 116 1.13 -11.52 1.72
N ALA A 117 0.33 -11.33 0.67
CA ALA A 117 -0.73 -12.27 0.26
C ALA A 117 -0.17 -13.68 -0.02
N GLN A 118 0.97 -13.75 -0.72
CA GLN A 118 1.62 -15.01 -1.05
C GLN A 118 2.14 -15.71 0.21
N GLU A 119 2.78 -14.99 1.12
CA GLU A 119 3.27 -15.55 2.39
C GLU A 119 2.11 -16.10 3.25
N ILE A 120 1.04 -15.30 3.43
CA ILE A 120 -0.16 -15.73 4.15
C ILE A 120 -0.73 -17.01 3.54
N LEU A 121 -0.88 -17.07 2.21
CA LEU A 121 -1.41 -18.25 1.54
C LEU A 121 -0.49 -19.46 1.65
N THR A 122 0.83 -19.25 1.64
CA THR A 122 1.82 -20.34 1.71
C THR A 122 1.85 -20.94 3.11
N GLU A 123 1.92 -20.09 4.14
CA GLU A 123 1.95 -20.49 5.54
C GLU A 123 0.64 -21.17 5.96
N HIS A 124 -0.50 -20.61 5.56
CA HIS A 124 -1.82 -21.09 5.97
C HIS A 124 -2.47 -22.05 4.97
N LEU A 125 -1.79 -22.45 3.88
CA LEU A 125 -2.37 -23.38 2.91
C LEU A 125 -2.85 -24.65 3.60
N GLY A 126 -2.02 -25.20 4.49
CA GLY A 126 -2.20 -26.49 5.15
C GLY A 126 -1.76 -27.67 4.29
N ASP A 127 -2.08 -28.89 4.76
CA ASP A 127 -1.77 -30.14 4.04
C ASP A 127 -3.05 -30.74 3.41
N PRO A 128 -3.19 -30.68 2.08
CA PRO A 128 -4.31 -31.28 1.36
C PRO A 128 -4.38 -32.81 1.45
N SER A 129 -3.28 -33.47 1.79
CA SER A 129 -3.20 -34.93 1.91
C SER A 129 -3.84 -35.41 3.22
N ASN A 130 -3.85 -34.56 4.24
CA ASN A 130 -4.45 -34.84 5.53
C ASN A 130 -5.87 -34.27 5.61
N LYS A 131 -6.88 -35.14 5.55
CA LYS A 131 -8.30 -34.76 5.62
C LYS A 131 -8.72 -34.07 6.93
N SER A 132 -7.93 -34.22 8.01
CA SER A 132 -8.18 -33.52 9.28
C SER A 132 -7.58 -32.12 9.34
N ASN A 133 -6.75 -31.75 8.34
CA ASN A 133 -6.16 -30.43 8.27
C ASN A 133 -7.22 -29.37 7.90
N LEU A 134 -7.22 -28.26 8.64
CA LEU A 134 -8.18 -27.15 8.48
C LEU A 134 -7.57 -25.94 7.75
N GLY A 135 -6.54 -26.18 6.92
CA GLY A 135 -5.88 -25.13 6.16
C GLY A 135 -6.78 -24.49 5.09
N VAL A 136 -6.29 -23.39 4.54
CA VAL A 136 -6.96 -22.60 3.50
C VAL A 136 -7.36 -23.45 2.28
N TRP A 137 -6.60 -24.52 1.98
CA TRP A 137 -6.93 -25.44 0.88
C TRP A 137 -8.36 -25.98 0.95
N LYS A 138 -8.88 -26.26 2.14
CA LYS A 138 -10.22 -26.83 2.33
C LYS A 138 -11.32 -25.83 1.97
N TYR A 139 -11.14 -24.58 2.34
CA TYR A 139 -12.07 -23.49 1.98
C TYR A 139 -12.03 -23.20 0.49
N LEU A 140 -10.83 -23.20 -0.11
CA LEU A 140 -10.67 -23.03 -1.55
C LEU A 140 -11.42 -24.10 -2.34
N GLU A 141 -11.24 -25.39 -1.99
CA GLU A 141 -11.94 -26.50 -2.63
C GLU A 141 -13.46 -26.42 -2.42
N SER A 142 -13.92 -26.03 -1.22
CA SER A 142 -15.35 -25.86 -0.91
C SER A 142 -16.00 -24.75 -1.74
N LEU A 143 -15.23 -23.73 -2.12
CA LEU A 143 -15.65 -22.64 -3.00
C LEU A 143 -15.47 -22.98 -4.50
N GLY A 144 -15.04 -24.20 -4.84
CA GLY A 144 -14.79 -24.65 -6.21
C GLY A 144 -13.52 -24.10 -6.84
N ILE A 145 -12.58 -23.56 -6.04
CA ILE A 145 -11.30 -23.05 -6.50
C ILE A 145 -10.21 -24.10 -6.24
N PRO A 146 -9.53 -24.60 -7.29
CA PRO A 146 -8.44 -25.56 -7.09
C PRO A 146 -7.28 -24.93 -6.31
N HIS A 147 -6.94 -25.48 -5.15
CA HIS A 147 -5.92 -24.92 -4.25
C HIS A 147 -4.54 -24.74 -4.94
N LYS A 148 -4.19 -25.64 -5.88
CA LYS A 148 -2.94 -25.57 -6.67
C LYS A 148 -2.85 -24.38 -7.62
N LYS A 149 -3.98 -23.73 -7.94
CA LYS A 149 -4.02 -22.57 -8.83
C LYS A 149 -3.84 -21.24 -8.09
N VAL A 150 -3.95 -21.23 -6.76
CA VAL A 150 -3.99 -19.99 -5.96
C VAL A 150 -2.59 -19.43 -5.68
N ILE A 151 -1.57 -20.30 -5.55
CA ILE A 151 -0.16 -19.89 -5.37
C ILE A 151 0.54 -19.76 -6.74
N GLN A 152 -0.18 -19.31 -7.78
CA GLN A 152 0.46 -19.01 -9.06
C GLN A 152 0.95 -17.55 -9.07
N LYS A 153 2.26 -17.37 -9.23
CA LYS A 153 2.93 -16.06 -9.23
C LYS A 153 2.51 -15.09 -10.34
N LYS A 154 1.67 -15.53 -11.30
CA LYS A 154 1.38 -14.77 -12.54
C LYS A 154 0.10 -13.95 -12.50
N ASP A 155 -0.79 -14.14 -11.51
CA ASP A 155 -2.08 -13.46 -11.46
C ASP A 155 -2.36 -12.88 -10.05
N PHE A 156 -1.92 -11.63 -9.86
CA PHE A 156 -2.03 -10.92 -8.59
C PHE A 156 -3.48 -10.64 -8.19
N THR A 157 -4.30 -10.24 -9.17
CA THR A 157 -5.71 -9.91 -8.94
C THR A 157 -6.48 -11.14 -8.49
N LEU A 158 -6.24 -12.28 -9.14
CA LEU A 158 -6.88 -13.53 -8.76
C LEU A 158 -6.48 -13.95 -7.34
N MET A 159 -5.19 -13.88 -6.98
CA MET A 159 -4.71 -14.24 -5.65
C MET A 159 -5.41 -13.43 -4.54
N LEU A 160 -5.51 -12.12 -4.70
CA LEU A 160 -6.18 -11.24 -3.73
C LEU A 160 -7.69 -11.52 -3.62
N GLN A 161 -8.36 -11.71 -4.75
CA GLN A 161 -9.78 -12.09 -4.76
C GLN A 161 -10.02 -13.43 -4.05
N GLN A 162 -9.11 -14.40 -4.17
CA GLN A 162 -9.24 -15.67 -3.47
C GLN A 162 -9.02 -15.54 -1.97
N ILE A 163 -8.02 -14.77 -1.52
CA ILE A 163 -7.81 -14.50 -0.09
C ILE A 163 -9.05 -13.86 0.51
N GLU A 164 -9.64 -12.87 -0.17
CA GLU A 164 -10.85 -12.20 0.30
C GLU A 164 -12.03 -13.18 0.42
N LYS A 165 -12.24 -14.04 -0.60
CA LYS A 165 -13.31 -15.05 -0.58
C LYS A 165 -13.12 -16.07 0.54
N VAL A 166 -11.90 -16.58 0.72
CA VAL A 166 -11.56 -17.51 1.81
C VAL A 166 -11.81 -16.83 3.14
N HIS A 167 -11.31 -15.61 3.33
CA HIS A 167 -11.48 -14.88 4.58
C HIS A 167 -12.97 -14.69 4.93
N LYS A 168 -13.80 -14.29 3.96
CA LYS A 168 -15.26 -14.21 4.13
C LYS A 168 -15.88 -15.55 4.49
N ALA A 169 -15.49 -16.64 3.81
CA ALA A 169 -15.99 -17.98 4.11
C ALA A 169 -15.60 -18.43 5.53
N THR A 170 -14.37 -18.14 5.98
CA THR A 170 -13.91 -18.42 7.34
C THR A 170 -14.73 -17.66 8.37
N LEU A 171 -14.96 -16.36 8.17
CA LEU A 171 -15.80 -15.55 9.07
C LEU A 171 -17.23 -16.09 9.16
N LEU A 172 -17.82 -16.48 8.03
CA LEU A 172 -19.16 -17.10 7.99
C LEU A 172 -19.19 -18.43 8.74
N HIS A 173 -18.16 -19.26 8.59
CA HIS A 173 -18.06 -20.52 9.32
C HIS A 173 -17.99 -20.29 10.83
N CYS A 174 -17.12 -19.37 11.28
CA CYS A 174 -16.99 -19.03 12.70
C CYS A 174 -18.29 -18.50 13.32
N THR A 175 -19.03 -17.67 12.58
CA THR A 175 -20.32 -17.10 13.06
C THR A 175 -21.48 -18.09 12.98
N SER A 176 -21.44 -19.06 12.05
CA SER A 176 -22.45 -20.12 11.96
C SER A 176 -22.31 -21.15 13.09
N ASP A 177 -21.08 -21.41 13.54
CA ASP A 177 -20.82 -22.33 14.66
C ASP A 177 -21.23 -21.74 16.02
N GLU A 178 -21.39 -20.41 16.12
CA GLU A 178 -21.90 -19.72 17.32
C GLU A 178 -23.43 -19.79 17.48
N ASN A 179 -24.16 -20.39 16.52
CA ASN A 179 -25.62 -20.49 16.55
C ASN A 179 -26.18 -21.94 16.63
N PRO A 180 -25.86 -22.77 17.67
CA PRO A 180 -26.40 -24.12 17.78
C PRO A 180 -27.90 -24.21 18.16
N GLN A 181 -28.58 -23.09 18.45
CA GLN A 181 -29.95 -23.11 18.98
C GLN A 181 -30.99 -22.58 17.98
N GLN A 182 -31.19 -23.29 16.86
CA GLN A 182 -32.44 -23.17 16.09
C GLN A 182 -32.66 -24.34 15.12
N GLN A 183 -32.53 -25.59 15.59
CA GLN A 183 -33.16 -26.74 14.92
C GLN A 183 -33.73 -27.71 15.95
N VAL A 184 -34.88 -27.35 16.52
CA VAL A 184 -35.88 -28.33 16.99
C VAL A 184 -37.23 -27.84 16.47
N GLY A 185 -37.81 -28.59 15.54
CA GLY A 185 -39.08 -28.23 14.92
C GLY A 185 -39.46 -29.16 13.78
N HIS A 186 -39.66 -30.44 14.09
CA HIS A 186 -40.73 -31.26 13.52
C HIS A 186 -41.09 -32.37 14.51
#